data_AF-A0A1H9D7B0-F1
#
_entry.id   AF-A0A1H9D7B0-F1
#
_cell.length_a   1.000
_cell.length_b   1.000
_cell.length_c   1.000
_cell.angle_alpha   90.00
_cell.angle_beta   90.00
_cell.angle_gamma   90.00
#
_symmetry.space_group_name_H-M   'P 1'
#
loop_
_entity.id
_entity.type
_entity.pdbx_description
1 polymer ?
#
loop_
_entity_poly.entity_id
_entity_poly.type
_entity_poly.pdbx_seq_one_letter_code
_entity_poly.pdbx_strand_id
1 'polypeptide(L)'
;MTVTEIAEYLDKVGLQYLATIGLDGKPKVRPVQYMVVHDEKLWFCTNSQKDMFKELSVNPYIDLCGSRLMENEIDTAWIRMSARVVFEENLTVKKMIMEKSSIVRQLYKNDVNHSLFKVFYLSEISGSLNNLGHVKGLEENKAFSKPVVFNL
;
A
#
# COMPACT_ATOMS: atom_id res chain seq x y z
N MET A 1 6.25 -13.99 1.82
CA MET A 1 6.74 -12.82 1.08
C MET A 1 7.50 -11.93 2.03
N THR A 2 8.64 -11.37 1.62
CA THR A 2 9.38 -10.33 2.34
C THR A 2 8.82 -8.95 2.04
N VAL A 3 9.25 -7.93 2.79
CA VAL A 3 8.87 -6.53 2.52
C VAL A 3 9.28 -6.08 1.12
N THR A 4 10.46 -6.50 0.66
CA THR A 4 10.96 -6.18 -0.69
C THR A 4 10.10 -6.83 -1.78
N GLU A 5 9.75 -8.11 -1.64
CA GLU A 5 8.88 -8.80 -2.61
C GLU A 5 7.48 -8.15 -2.68
N ILE A 6 6.96 -7.68 -1.54
CA ILE A 6 5.70 -6.92 -1.50
C ILE A 6 5.88 -5.60 -2.24
N ALA A 7 6.92 -4.82 -1.94
CA ALA A 7 7.18 -3.53 -2.58
C ALA A 7 7.31 -3.64 -4.10
N GLU A 8 8.06 -4.63 -4.59
CA GLU A 8 8.21 -4.90 -6.03
C GLU A 8 6.86 -5.18 -6.70
N TYR A 9 6.01 -5.97 -6.04
CA TYR A 9 4.67 -6.23 -6.54
C TYR A 9 3.80 -4.97 -6.55
N LEU A 10 3.84 -4.15 -5.49
CA LEU A 10 3.11 -2.89 -5.41
C LEU A 10 3.55 -1.91 -6.52
N ASP A 11 4.85 -1.80 -6.79
CA ASP A 11 5.38 -0.99 -7.89
C ASP A 11 4.92 -1.51 -9.26
N LYS A 12 4.86 -2.83 -9.46
CA LYS A 12 4.37 -3.44 -10.71
C LYS A 12 2.90 -3.13 -11.00
N VAL A 13 2.04 -3.16 -9.97
CA VAL A 13 0.60 -2.86 -10.12
C VAL A 13 0.31 -1.36 -10.17
N GLY A 14 1.21 -0.51 -9.69
CA GLY A 14 1.13 0.94 -9.78
C GLY A 14 0.29 1.56 -8.67
N LEU A 15 -1.03 1.72 -8.87
CA LEU A 15 -1.94 2.26 -7.86
C LEU A 15 -2.54 1.13 -7.02
N GLN A 16 -2.57 1.34 -5.71
CA GLN A 16 -3.24 0.49 -4.74
C GLN A 16 -4.50 1.19 -4.25
N TYR A 17 -5.42 0.44 -3.67
CA TYR A 17 -6.62 0.95 -3.02
C TYR A 17 -6.54 0.67 -1.54
N LEU A 18 -6.47 1.74 -0.74
CA LEU A 18 -6.37 1.67 0.71
C LEU A 18 -7.72 2.01 1.32
N ALA A 19 -8.19 1.11 2.19
CA ALA A 19 -9.38 1.25 2.98
C ALA A 19 -9.05 1.74 4.40
N THR A 20 -9.90 2.63 4.90
CA THR A 20 -9.87 3.16 6.27
C THR A 20 -11.26 3.13 6.88
N ILE A 21 -11.35 3.31 8.20
CA ILE A 21 -12.61 3.66 8.86
C ILE A 21 -12.75 5.18 8.86
N GLY A 22 -13.82 5.67 8.24
CA GLY A 22 -14.16 7.09 8.17
C GLY A 22 -14.44 7.70 9.54
N LEU A 23 -14.34 9.03 9.62
CA LEU A 23 -14.74 9.79 10.83
C LEU A 23 -16.23 9.63 11.16
N ASP A 24 -17.04 9.18 10.20
CA ASP A 24 -18.45 8.80 10.36
C ASP A 24 -18.65 7.32 10.74
N GLY A 25 -17.57 6.59 11.06
CA GLY A 25 -17.59 5.16 11.37
C GLY A 25 -17.83 4.24 10.17
N LYS A 26 -17.90 4.76 8.93
CA LYS A 26 -18.17 3.97 7.72
C LYS A 26 -16.88 3.70 6.93
N PRO A 27 -16.77 2.57 6.22
CA PRO A 27 -15.62 2.30 5.37
C PRO A 27 -15.40 3.40 4.32
N LYS A 28 -14.14 3.77 4.11
CA LYS A 28 -13.69 4.65 3.02
C LYS A 28 -12.65 3.91 2.21
N VAL A 29 -12.56 4.20 0.92
CA VAL A 29 -11.54 3.65 0.03
C VAL A 29 -11.02 4.75 -0.89
N ARG A 30 -9.71 4.76 -1.16
CA ARG A 30 -9.11 5.67 -2.12
C ARG A 30 -7.89 5.06 -2.79
N PRO A 31 -7.52 5.52 -4.00
CA PRO A 31 -6.23 5.21 -4.56
C PRO A 31 -5.11 5.80 -3.71
N VAL A 32 -4.07 5.01 -3.48
CA VAL A 32 -2.78 5.41 -2.89
C VAL A 32 -1.66 4.77 -3.70
N GLN A 33 -0.45 5.29 -3.53
CA GLN A 33 0.75 4.70 -4.09
C GLN A 33 1.73 4.39 -2.96
N TYR A 34 2.23 3.16 -2.91
CA TYR A 34 3.41 2.82 -2.14
C TYR A 34 4.61 3.64 -2.63
N MET A 35 5.37 4.23 -1.71
CA MET A 35 6.45 5.13 -2.07
C MET A 35 7.80 4.45 -2.00
N VAL A 36 8.31 4.06 -0.83
CA VAL A 36 9.69 3.53 -0.72
C VAL A 36 9.83 2.48 0.37
N VAL A 37 10.81 1.59 0.23
CA VAL A 37 11.28 0.73 1.31
C VAL A 37 12.42 1.44 1.99
N HIS A 38 12.36 1.54 3.31
CA HIS A 38 13.45 2.04 4.14
C HIS A 38 13.36 1.37 5.51
N ASP A 39 14.49 0.87 6.01
CA ASP A 39 14.58 0.10 7.27
C ASP A 39 13.54 -1.03 7.36
N GLU A 40 13.49 -1.85 6.31
CA GLU A 40 12.58 -3.00 6.19
C GLU A 40 11.09 -2.64 6.39
N LYS A 41 10.70 -1.41 6.06
CA LYS A 41 9.31 -0.91 6.18
C LYS A 41 8.78 -0.40 4.85
N LEU A 42 7.49 -0.61 4.60
CA LEU A 42 6.77 -0.04 3.46
C LEU A 42 6.28 1.37 3.80
N TRP A 43 6.86 2.39 3.17
CA TRP A 43 6.52 3.78 3.42
C TRP A 43 5.57 4.37 2.38
N PHE A 44 4.67 5.20 2.91
CA PHE A 44 3.67 5.95 2.18
C PHE A 44 3.72 7.42 2.60
N CYS A 45 2.99 8.27 1.87
CA CYS A 45 2.82 9.67 2.26
C CYS A 45 1.39 10.17 2.10
N THR A 46 1.06 11.21 2.84
CA THR A 46 -0.21 11.92 2.75
C THR A 46 -0.03 13.41 3.10
N ASN A 47 -1.13 14.16 3.06
CA ASN A 47 -1.20 15.53 3.55
C ASN A 47 -1.99 15.54 4.87
N SER A 48 -1.49 16.25 5.89
CA SER A 48 -2.15 16.34 7.21
C SER A 48 -3.55 16.96 7.22
N GLN A 49 -3.95 17.66 6.15
CA GLN A 49 -5.30 18.23 6.00
C GLN A 49 -6.32 17.26 5.38
N LYS A 50 -5.87 16.15 4.78
CA LYS A 50 -6.77 15.17 4.16
C LYS A 50 -7.53 14.38 5.21
N ASP A 51 -8.76 13.98 4.87
CA ASP A 51 -9.57 13.13 5.75
C ASP A 51 -8.88 11.81 6.08
N MET A 52 -8.17 11.19 5.11
CA MET A 52 -7.38 9.98 5.36
C MET A 52 -6.39 10.14 6.51
N PHE A 53 -5.72 11.30 6.64
CA PHE A 53 -4.80 11.53 7.77
C PHE A 53 -5.56 11.57 9.11
N LYS A 54 -6.72 12.25 9.15
CA LYS A 54 -7.54 12.34 10.36
C LYS A 54 -8.14 10.98 10.74
N GLU A 55 -8.64 10.25 9.75
CA GLU A 55 -9.18 8.89 9.89
C GLU A 55 -8.11 7.95 10.49
N LEU A 56 -6.90 7.93 9.91
CA LEU A 56 -5.78 7.10 10.39
C LEU A 56 -5.26 7.52 11.76
N SER A 57 -5.43 8.79 12.14
CA SER A 57 -5.09 9.28 13.48
C SER A 57 -6.08 8.79 14.54
N VAL A 58 -7.31 8.47 14.15
CA VAL A 58 -8.35 7.93 15.05
C VAL A 58 -8.33 6.39 15.05
N ASN A 59 -8.21 5.77 13.89
CA ASN A 59 -8.12 4.33 13.72
C ASN A 59 -6.97 3.99 12.75
N PRO A 60 -5.85 3.44 13.24
CA PRO A 60 -4.66 3.21 12.43
C PRO A 60 -4.75 1.95 11.55
N TYR A 61 -5.84 1.17 11.62
CA TYR A 61 -5.96 -0.07 10.87
C TYR A 61 -6.47 0.17 9.45
N ILE A 62 -5.82 -0.51 8.50
CA ILE A 62 -6.12 -0.43 7.07
C ILE A 62 -6.28 -1.82 6.46
N ASP A 63 -6.96 -1.87 5.32
CA ASP A 63 -6.83 -2.95 4.35
C ASP A 63 -6.37 -2.33 3.04
N LEU A 64 -5.43 -2.96 2.34
CA LEU A 64 -4.88 -2.47 1.08
C LEU A 64 -4.96 -3.58 0.04
N CYS A 65 -5.49 -3.24 -1.13
CA CYS A 65 -5.55 -4.13 -2.29
C CYS A 65 -4.83 -3.51 -3.49
N GLY A 66 -4.07 -4.32 -4.21
CA GLY A 66 -3.41 -3.93 -5.45
C GLY A 66 -3.52 -5.04 -6.49
N SER A 67 -3.93 -4.68 -7.70
CA SER A 67 -4.11 -5.64 -8.79
C SER A 67 -3.91 -4.96 -10.13
N ARG A 68 -3.44 -5.72 -11.12
CA ARG A 68 -3.38 -5.30 -12.52
C ARG A 68 -3.76 -6.50 -13.39
N LEU A 69 -4.79 -6.33 -14.22
CA LEU A 69 -5.16 -7.34 -15.20
C LEU A 69 -4.03 -7.48 -16.22
N MET A 70 -3.51 -8.70 -16.37
CA MET A 70 -2.45 -9.03 -17.32
C MET A 70 -3.06 -9.43 -18.67
N GLU A 71 -2.27 -9.35 -19.74
CA GLU A 71 -2.71 -9.78 -21.08
C GLU A 71 -3.14 -11.25 -21.09
N ASN A 72 -2.38 -12.11 -20.42
CA ASN A 72 -2.82 -13.46 -20.07
C ASN A 72 -3.47 -13.44 -18.69
N GLU A 73 -4.79 -13.62 -18.64
CA GLU A 73 -5.56 -13.53 -17.39
C GLU A 73 -5.12 -14.56 -16.32
N ILE A 74 -4.54 -15.70 -16.73
CA ILE A 74 -4.00 -16.72 -15.81
C ILE A 74 -2.86 -16.16 -14.95
N ASP A 75 -2.10 -15.20 -15.49
CA ASP A 75 -1.00 -14.54 -14.80
C ASP A 75 -1.48 -13.38 -13.91
N THR A 76 -2.78 -13.11 -13.88
CA THR A 76 -3.35 -12.06 -13.04
C THR A 76 -3.37 -12.50 -11.60
N ALA A 77 -2.68 -11.72 -10.78
CA ALA A 77 -2.70 -11.82 -9.33
C ALA A 77 -3.25 -10.52 -8.71
N TRP A 78 -3.67 -10.59 -7.46
CA TRP A 78 -3.88 -9.43 -6.61
C TRP A 78 -3.25 -9.66 -5.25
N ILE A 79 -2.68 -8.60 -4.68
CA ILE A 79 -2.26 -8.59 -3.28
C ILE A 79 -3.38 -7.97 -2.45
N ARG A 80 -3.66 -8.56 -1.29
CA ARG A 80 -4.50 -7.98 -0.26
C ARG A 80 -3.81 -8.12 1.09
N MET A 81 -3.71 -7.04 1.84
CA MET A 81 -3.09 -7.05 3.17
C MET A 81 -3.82 -6.14 4.14
N SER A 82 -3.95 -6.59 5.38
CA SER A 82 -4.29 -5.75 6.53
C SER A 82 -3.00 -5.31 7.21
N ALA A 83 -3.00 -4.09 7.74
CA ALA A 83 -1.85 -3.55 8.47
C ALA A 83 -2.28 -2.46 9.45
N ARG A 84 -1.35 -2.08 10.33
CA ARG A 84 -1.44 -0.91 11.20
C ARG A 84 -0.54 0.20 10.65
N VAL A 85 -1.06 1.41 10.59
CA VAL A 85 -0.32 2.62 10.19
C VAL A 85 0.44 3.19 11.40
N VAL A 86 1.71 3.55 11.17
CA VAL A 86 2.53 4.30 12.12
C VAL A 86 3.06 5.56 11.44
N PHE A 87 2.57 6.72 11.90
CA PHE A 87 3.12 8.01 11.47
C PHE A 87 4.46 8.27 12.16
N GLU A 88 5.45 8.68 11.37
CA GLU A 88 6.78 9.02 11.86
C GLU A 88 7.32 10.20 11.06
N GLU A 89 7.90 11.19 11.75
CA GLU A 89 8.56 12.31 11.10
C GLU A 89 9.98 11.87 10.68
N ASN A 90 10.11 11.42 9.44
CA ASN A 90 11.36 10.84 8.93
C ASN A 90 11.86 11.61 7.70
N LEU A 91 12.88 12.46 7.89
CA LEU A 91 13.44 13.31 6.83
C LEU A 91 14.12 12.51 5.71
N THR A 92 14.72 11.37 6.03
CA THR A 92 15.36 10.48 5.04
C THR A 92 14.31 9.93 4.09
N VAL A 93 13.23 9.37 4.63
CA VAL A 93 12.09 8.87 3.83
C VAL A 93 11.47 9.99 3.00
N LYS A 94 11.23 11.17 3.59
CA LYS A 94 10.68 12.31 2.85
C LYS A 94 11.52 12.69 1.63
N LYS A 95 12.86 12.69 1.76
CA LYS A 95 13.79 12.92 0.65
C LYS A 95 13.67 11.82 -0.41
N MET A 96 13.73 10.55 -0.02
CA MET A 96 13.59 9.41 -0.94
C MET A 96 12.26 9.46 -1.73
N ILE A 97 11.18 9.86 -1.07
CA ILE A 97 9.86 10.02 -1.69
C ILE A 97 9.87 11.15 -2.73
N MET A 98 10.47 12.31 -2.41
CA MET A 98 10.60 13.41 -3.36
C MET A 98 11.52 13.08 -4.53
N GLU A 99 12.53 12.23 -4.33
CA GLU A 99 13.39 11.72 -5.41
C GLU A 99 12.59 10.79 -6.33
N LYS A 100 11.86 9.81 -5.78
CA LYS A 100 11.05 8.85 -6.55
C LYS A 100 9.90 9.51 -7.30
N SER A 101 9.17 10.43 -6.67
CA SER A 101 7.93 11.00 -7.24
C SER A 101 8.07 12.48 -7.55
N SER A 102 8.20 12.78 -8.85
CA SER A 102 8.24 14.15 -9.36
C SER A 102 6.97 14.94 -9.02
N ILE A 103 5.80 14.30 -9.01
CA ILE A 103 4.52 14.92 -8.64
C ILE A 103 4.54 15.33 -7.16
N VAL A 104 4.95 14.44 -6.25
CA VAL A 104 5.04 14.78 -4.82
C VAL A 104 6.05 15.91 -4.60
N ARG A 105 7.21 15.83 -5.24
CA ARG A 105 8.24 16.89 -5.19
C ARG A 105 7.68 18.25 -5.63
N GLN A 106 6.92 18.31 -6.72
CA GLN A 106 6.31 19.55 -7.21
C GLN A 106 5.20 20.07 -6.28
N LEU A 107 4.29 19.19 -5.83
CA LEU A 107 3.17 19.57 -4.95
C LEU A 107 3.64 20.21 -3.64
N TYR A 108 4.76 19.73 -3.10
CA TYR A 108 5.38 20.29 -1.89
C TYR A 108 6.57 21.21 -2.17
N LYS A 109 6.71 21.70 -3.41
CA LYS A 109 7.72 22.70 -3.81
C LYS A 109 9.17 22.32 -3.44
N ASN A 110 9.49 21.04 -3.48
CA ASN A 110 10.78 20.47 -3.09
C ASN A 110 11.19 20.80 -1.63
N ASP A 111 10.23 21.15 -0.77
CA ASP A 111 10.44 21.43 0.64
C ASP A 111 10.20 20.15 1.46
N VAL A 112 11.28 19.46 1.80
CA VAL A 112 11.24 18.24 2.64
C VAL A 112 10.69 18.51 4.05
N ASN A 113 10.72 19.76 4.52
CA ASN A 113 10.21 20.16 5.83
C ASN A 113 8.77 20.70 5.76
N HIS A 114 8.12 20.62 4.59
CA HIS A 114 6.78 21.15 4.43
C HIS A 114 5.82 20.55 5.46
N SER A 115 5.21 21.39 6.29
CA SER A 115 4.47 20.98 7.50
C SER A 115 3.29 20.03 7.20
N LEU A 116 2.67 20.20 6.03
CA LEU A 116 1.58 19.34 5.56
C LEU A 116 2.04 17.97 5.07
N PHE A 117 3.30 17.80 4.67
CA PHE A 117 3.80 16.55 4.12
C PHE A 117 4.02 15.55 5.25
N LYS A 118 3.21 14.49 5.31
CA LYS A 118 3.29 13.45 6.32
C LYS A 118 3.66 12.12 5.69
N VAL A 119 4.52 11.37 6.36
CA VAL A 119 4.92 10.02 5.96
C VAL A 119 4.53 9.04 7.06
N PHE A 120 4.26 7.81 6.64
CA PHE A 120 3.92 6.72 7.54
C PHE A 120 4.39 5.41 6.96
N TYR A 121 4.61 4.43 7.83
CA TYR A 121 4.86 3.05 7.42
C TYR A 121 3.76 2.12 7.89
N LEU A 122 3.77 0.90 7.34
CA LEU A 122 2.89 -0.19 7.75
C LEU A 122 3.63 -1.15 8.68
N SER A 123 3.01 -1.47 9.82
CA SER A 123 3.42 -2.52 10.76
C SER A 123 2.32 -3.57 10.88
N GLU A 124 2.61 -4.71 11.51
CA GLU A 124 1.63 -5.80 11.71
C GLU A 124 1.00 -6.23 10.37
N ILE A 125 1.83 -6.43 9.34
CA ILE A 125 1.33 -6.69 7.98
C ILE A 125 0.95 -8.16 7.88
N SER A 126 -0.31 -8.44 7.62
CA SER A 126 -0.77 -9.78 7.30
C SER A 126 -1.61 -9.78 6.04
N GLY A 127 -1.33 -10.70 5.12
CA GLY A 127 -1.98 -10.67 3.82
C GLY A 127 -1.70 -11.88 2.96
N SER A 128 -2.11 -11.75 1.71
CA SER A 128 -1.92 -12.78 0.70
C SER A 128 -1.79 -12.20 -0.71
N LEU A 129 -1.01 -12.90 -1.52
CA LEU A 129 -1.01 -12.77 -2.97
C LEU A 129 -1.86 -13.90 -3.54
N ASN A 130 -2.94 -13.55 -4.22
CA ASN A 130 -3.93 -14.48 -4.75
C ASN A 130 -4.03 -14.36 -6.27
N ASN A 131 -4.74 -15.29 -6.90
CA ASN A 131 -5.04 -15.29 -8.33
C ASN A 131 -6.41 -15.94 -8.59
N LEU A 132 -6.84 -15.88 -9.85
CA LEU A 132 -8.19 -16.29 -10.27
C LEU A 132 -8.38 -17.82 -10.34
N GLY A 133 -7.33 -18.62 -10.17
CA GLY A 133 -7.36 -20.06 -10.43
C GLY A 133 -7.90 -20.94 -9.31
N HIS A 134 -7.95 -20.41 -8.07
CA HIS A 134 -8.29 -21.21 -6.88
C HIS A 134 -9.71 -20.90 -6.43
N VAL A 135 -10.68 -21.40 -7.19
CA VAL A 135 -12.11 -21.20 -6.93
C VAL A 135 -12.68 -22.37 -6.13
N LYS A 136 -13.26 -22.06 -4.96
CA LYS A 136 -13.84 -23.07 -4.07
C LYS A 136 -14.94 -23.87 -4.81
N GLY A 137 -14.79 -25.19 -4.83
CA GLY A 137 -15.76 -26.12 -5.43
C GLY A 137 -15.52 -26.44 -6.90
N LEU A 138 -14.46 -25.91 -7.51
CA LEU A 138 -13.99 -26.28 -8.85
C LEU A 138 -12.69 -27.09 -8.77
N GLU A 139 -12.38 -27.85 -9.82
CA GLU A 139 -11.12 -28.56 -9.94
C GLU A 139 -9.93 -27.60 -10.06
N GLU A 140 -8.79 -27.96 -9.45
CA GLU A 140 -7.58 -27.15 -9.55
C GLU A 140 -7.00 -27.18 -10.97
N ASN A 141 -6.75 -26.00 -11.53
CA ASN A 141 -5.98 -25.86 -12.75
C ASN A 141 -4.50 -25.60 -12.43
N LYS A 142 -3.64 -26.57 -12.75
CA LYS A 142 -2.19 -26.53 -12.49
C LYS A 142 -1.43 -25.42 -13.23
N ALA A 143 -2.04 -24.76 -14.21
CA ALA A 143 -1.45 -23.60 -14.87
C ALA A 143 -1.40 -22.36 -13.96
N PHE A 144 -2.27 -22.27 -12.95
CA PHE A 144 -2.26 -21.17 -12.01
C PHE A 144 -1.21 -21.36 -10.93
N SER A 145 -0.50 -20.28 -10.60
CA SER A 145 0.36 -20.24 -9.41
C SER A 145 -0.46 -20.50 -8.14
N LYS A 146 0.16 -21.00 -7.08
CA LYS A 146 -0.52 -21.15 -5.78
C LYS A 146 -0.63 -19.79 -5.07
N PRO A 147 -1.69 -19.55 -4.27
CA PRO A 147 -1.74 -18.37 -3.42
C PRO A 147 -0.60 -18.40 -2.40
N VAL A 148 -0.10 -17.23 -2.03
CA VAL A 148 0.96 -17.06 -1.04
C VAL A 148 0.42 -16.23 0.12
N VAL A 149 0.51 -16.76 1.34
CA VAL A 149 0.15 -16.03 2.57
C VAL A 149 1.42 -15.49 3.23
N PHE A 150 1.35 -14.31 3.83
CA PHE A 150 2.46 -13.69 4.55
C PHE A 150 1.99 -13.00 5.83
N ASN A 151 2.91 -12.92 6.80
CA ASN A 151 2.75 -12.24 8.08
C ASN A 151 4.12 -11.66 8.48
N LEU A 152 4.20 -10.35 8.69
CA LEU A 152 5.42 -9.57 8.89
C LEU A 152 5.27 -8.61 10.08
#